data_AF-A0AAW2FLC2-F1
#
_entry.id   AF-A0AAW2FLC2-F1
#
_cell.length_a   1.000
_cell.length_b   1.000
_cell.length_c   1.000
_cell.angle_alpha   90.00
_cell.angle_beta   90.00
_cell.angle_gamma   90.00
#
_symmetry.space_group_name_H-M   'P 1'
#
loop_
_entity.id
_entity.type
_entity.pdbx_description
1 polymer ?
#
loop_
_entity_poly.entity_id
_entity_poly.type
_entity_poly.pdbx_seq_one_letter_code
_entity_poly.pdbx_strand_id
1 'polypeptide(L)'
;MKRLKAIIEDVNVQSDKIQPIIVNFQNGELKDEEVKEMSCGLFRDQKDDKTVLALSNGHIVYKGYRPDCEKESTRTMLVLHNKRTGKVKLFEAERWQVTPVLEKPNVKDNQNDLEKNIGILNKQFGSKRVKRRTEQFEKLKVNVDAVKEQLEKTVSNVEIDRLELSNQLQTEEHLSNTILPVCNRNATNAKDVYNIYDIIPKSKLETLYEHAMEVLNGDVEGKGKFFKRTLRTIQSDPDNVNKIALLLYIEMINTWFAMPMKNAKRRDVVICSVSEEVNQYIIDTYSVSSPNGRTRPNTMKDKGLVHSLILALTISNFVLDLEQFRVMLETRTSLKKLMDLAKIIGAISTKEDKKVITLKSKLTSEEREQNLNPLLSTGWSVQANRDAIYKEFVFKNFNEAFGFMARVALQAEKMDHHPEWFNVYNKVNITLSSHDVNGLSQRDVKLATFIDKAAASTGN
;
A
#
# COMPACT_ATOMS: atom_id res chain seq x y z
N MET A 1 41.39 -22.56 -64.00
CA MET A 1 41.76 -21.13 -64.18
C MET A 1 42.82 -21.00 -65.28
N LYS A 2 42.59 -20.16 -66.30
CA LYS A 2 43.62 -19.80 -67.29
C LYS A 2 44.63 -18.85 -66.65
N ARG A 3 45.93 -19.13 -66.74
CA ARG A 3 46.99 -18.24 -66.24
C ARG A 3 47.09 -17.02 -67.17
N LEU A 4 46.87 -15.82 -66.64
CA LEU A 4 47.04 -14.56 -67.36
C LEU A 4 48.48 -14.06 -67.17
N LYS A 5 49.24 -13.86 -68.24
CA LYS A 5 50.51 -13.11 -68.21
C LYS A 5 50.21 -11.67 -68.61
N ALA A 6 50.45 -10.71 -67.73
CA ALA A 6 50.21 -9.30 -67.98
C ALA A 6 51.23 -8.43 -67.23
N ILE A 7 51.44 -7.19 -67.69
CA ILE A 7 52.34 -6.21 -67.07
C ILE A 7 51.50 -5.30 -66.16
N ILE A 8 51.85 -5.22 -64.87
CA ILE A 8 51.18 -4.34 -63.91
C ILE A 8 51.60 -2.90 -64.19
N GLU A 9 50.63 -2.05 -64.52
CA GLU A 9 50.85 -0.63 -64.83
C GLU A 9 50.69 0.25 -63.60
N ASP A 10 49.72 -0.06 -62.73
CA ASP A 10 49.39 0.75 -61.55
C ASP A 10 48.70 -0.10 -60.48
N VAL A 11 48.91 0.26 -59.20
CA VAL A 11 48.32 -0.39 -58.02
C VAL A 11 47.71 0.69 -57.13
N ASN A 12 46.38 0.81 -57.17
CA ASN A 12 45.65 1.83 -56.41
C ASN A 12 45.15 1.28 -55.08
N VAL A 13 45.81 1.71 -54.01
CA VAL A 13 45.48 1.45 -52.61
C VAL A 13 45.30 2.82 -51.95
N GLN A 14 44.07 3.35 -51.93
CA GLN A 14 43.77 4.67 -51.33
C GLN A 14 42.77 4.48 -50.19
N SER A 15 43.17 4.85 -48.96
CA SER A 15 42.36 4.72 -47.75
C SER A 15 41.19 5.73 -47.70
N ASP A 16 41.32 6.88 -48.38
CA ASP A 16 40.46 8.05 -48.17
C ASP A 16 39.43 8.29 -49.29
N LYS A 17 39.33 7.38 -50.26
CA LYS A 17 38.30 7.41 -51.31
C LYS A 17 37.48 6.13 -51.28
N ILE A 18 36.22 6.22 -51.71
CA ILE A 18 35.33 5.07 -51.82
C ILE A 18 36.00 4.03 -52.72
N GLN A 19 36.43 2.92 -52.12
CA GLN A 19 37.00 1.79 -52.85
C GLN A 19 35.88 0.97 -53.50
N PRO A 20 36.17 0.23 -54.58
CA PRO A 20 35.23 -0.74 -55.12
C PRO A 20 34.82 -1.77 -54.05
N ILE A 21 33.52 -1.99 -53.89
CA ILE A 21 32.98 -2.98 -52.96
C ILE A 21 32.49 -4.19 -53.74
N ILE A 22 32.98 -5.38 -53.38
CA ILE A 22 32.48 -6.66 -53.87
C ILE A 22 31.44 -7.16 -52.89
N VAL A 23 30.19 -7.29 -53.35
CA VAL A 23 29.06 -7.71 -52.51
C VAL A 23 28.77 -9.19 -52.74
N ASN A 24 28.79 -9.97 -51.66
CA ASN A 24 28.34 -11.36 -51.65
C ASN A 24 26.97 -11.45 -50.98
N PHE A 25 25.96 -11.86 -51.74
CA PHE A 25 24.61 -12.05 -51.22
C PHE A 25 24.50 -13.43 -50.55
N GLN A 26 23.90 -13.47 -49.36
CA GLN A 26 23.72 -14.72 -48.61
C GLN A 26 22.92 -15.79 -49.38
N ASN A 27 21.99 -15.38 -50.25
CA ASN A 27 21.10 -16.28 -50.97
C ASN A 27 21.64 -16.73 -52.34
N GLY A 28 22.90 -16.43 -52.69
CA GLY A 28 23.50 -16.76 -53.98
C GLY A 28 23.53 -15.59 -54.96
N GLU A 29 23.60 -15.87 -56.26
CA GLU A 29 23.74 -14.84 -57.31
C GLU A 29 22.38 -14.23 -57.70
N LEU A 30 22.35 -12.91 -57.89
CA LEU A 30 21.16 -12.20 -58.39
C LEU A 30 20.94 -12.50 -59.87
N LYS A 31 19.68 -12.49 -60.32
CA LYS A 31 19.37 -12.65 -61.76
C LYS A 31 19.68 -11.35 -62.52
N ASP A 32 20.06 -11.45 -63.79
CA ASP A 32 20.46 -10.30 -64.63
C ASP A 32 19.41 -9.17 -64.71
N GLU A 33 18.12 -9.52 -64.61
CA GLU A 33 17.01 -8.54 -64.58
C GLU A 33 16.97 -7.77 -63.26
N GLU A 34 17.21 -8.45 -62.14
CA GLU A 34 17.21 -7.85 -60.80
C GLU A 34 18.38 -6.89 -60.61
N VAL A 35 19.54 -7.17 -61.23
CA VAL A 35 20.75 -6.33 -61.13
C VAL A 35 20.52 -4.91 -61.69
N LYS A 36 19.65 -4.74 -62.70
CA LYS A 36 19.38 -3.43 -63.33
C LYS A 36 18.51 -2.51 -62.47
N GLU A 37 17.72 -3.08 -61.56
CA GLU A 37 16.81 -2.34 -60.68
C GLU A 37 17.40 -2.13 -59.27
N MET A 38 18.65 -2.54 -59.05
CA MET A 38 19.33 -2.39 -57.78
C MET A 38 19.74 -0.94 -57.52
N SER A 39 19.19 -0.38 -56.44
CA SER A 39 19.69 0.83 -55.79
C SER A 39 20.63 0.46 -54.65
N CYS A 40 21.75 1.17 -54.50
CA CYS A 40 22.71 0.95 -53.42
C CYS A 40 23.04 2.26 -52.71
N GLY A 41 23.27 2.18 -51.40
CA GLY A 41 23.62 3.32 -50.57
C GLY A 41 24.49 2.91 -49.38
N LEU A 42 25.45 3.77 -49.04
CA LEU A 42 26.29 3.66 -47.87
C LEU A 42 25.75 4.59 -46.77
N PHE A 43 25.53 4.02 -45.59
CA PHE A 43 24.95 4.69 -44.43
C PHE A 43 25.84 4.51 -43.21
N ARG A 44 25.72 5.41 -42.23
CA ARG A 44 26.38 5.27 -40.93
C ARG A 44 25.33 4.98 -39.86
N ASP A 45 25.44 3.84 -39.21
CA ASP A 45 24.55 3.44 -38.12
C ASP A 45 24.96 4.20 -36.84
N GLN A 46 24.13 5.14 -36.40
CA GLN A 46 24.41 5.99 -35.23
C GLN A 46 24.47 5.21 -33.92
N LYS A 47 23.87 4.02 -33.86
CA LYS A 47 23.78 3.24 -32.62
C LYS A 47 25.08 2.48 -32.33
N ASP A 48 25.71 1.94 -33.37
CA ASP A 48 26.89 1.08 -33.25
C ASP A 48 28.16 1.72 -33.85
N ASP A 49 28.07 2.95 -34.37
CA ASP A 49 29.11 3.69 -35.12
C ASP A 49 29.77 2.88 -36.26
N LYS A 50 28.97 2.10 -36.98
CA LYS A 50 29.43 1.25 -38.08
C LYS A 50 28.92 1.73 -39.43
N THR A 51 29.72 1.54 -40.47
CA THR A 51 29.30 1.78 -41.86
C THR A 51 28.49 0.59 -42.36
N VAL A 52 27.32 0.87 -42.92
CA VAL A 52 26.33 -0.09 -43.40
C VAL A 52 26.12 0.12 -44.89
N LEU A 53 26.15 -0.96 -45.65
CA LEU A 53 25.76 -1.00 -47.05
C LEU A 53 24.33 -1.51 -47.10
N ALA A 54 23.43 -0.70 -47.65
CA ALA A 54 22.07 -1.10 -47.93
C ALA A 54 21.86 -1.16 -49.44
N LEU A 55 21.25 -2.24 -49.91
CA LEU A 55 20.86 -2.39 -51.31
C LEU A 55 19.38 -2.75 -51.40
N SER A 56 18.68 -2.31 -52.44
CA SER A 56 17.27 -2.62 -52.66
C SER A 56 16.96 -2.78 -54.15
N ASN A 57 16.28 -3.86 -54.51
CA ASN A 57 15.70 -4.09 -55.84
C ASN A 57 14.21 -3.71 -55.90
N GLY A 58 13.71 -2.90 -54.96
CA GLY A 58 12.29 -2.52 -54.86
C GLY A 58 11.39 -3.55 -54.16
N HIS A 59 11.77 -4.83 -54.12
CA HIS A 59 11.02 -5.89 -53.43
C HIS A 59 11.66 -6.37 -52.13
N ILE A 60 12.99 -6.45 -52.10
CA ILE A 60 13.78 -6.94 -50.96
C ILE A 60 14.89 -5.95 -50.68
N VAL A 61 15.04 -5.60 -49.40
CA VAL A 61 16.16 -4.80 -48.91
C VAL A 61 17.24 -5.74 -48.38
N TYR A 62 18.49 -5.53 -48.79
CA TYR A 62 19.66 -6.23 -48.30
C TYR A 62 20.48 -5.29 -47.42
N LYS A 63 21.01 -5.81 -46.31
CA LYS A 63 21.86 -5.06 -45.36
C LYS A 63 23.16 -5.82 -45.12
N GLY A 64 24.29 -5.11 -45.12
CA GLY A 64 25.60 -5.63 -44.70
C GLY A 64 26.40 -4.57 -43.95
N TYR A 65 27.32 -5.00 -43.09
CA TYR A 65 28.21 -4.12 -42.33
C TYR A 65 29.62 -4.18 -42.90
N ARG A 66 30.39 -3.08 -42.78
CA ARG A 66 31.79 -3.06 -43.20
C ARG A 66 32.57 -4.15 -42.47
N PRO A 67 33.29 -5.03 -43.20
CA PRO A 67 34.14 -6.04 -42.56
C PRO A 67 35.30 -5.37 -41.83
N ASP A 68 35.80 -6.06 -40.80
CA ASP A 68 36.97 -5.63 -40.04
C ASP A 68 38.24 -6.03 -40.82
N CYS A 69 38.66 -5.18 -41.77
CA CYS A 69 39.75 -5.47 -42.71
C CYS A 69 41.11 -5.71 -42.02
N GLU A 70 41.29 -5.30 -40.76
CA GLU A 70 42.53 -5.56 -40.00
C GLU A 70 42.66 -7.03 -39.56
N LYS A 71 41.54 -7.77 -39.49
CA LYS A 71 41.51 -9.18 -39.08
C LYS A 71 41.68 -10.16 -40.24
N GLU A 72 41.57 -9.70 -41.48
CA GLU A 72 41.70 -10.58 -42.65
C GLU A 72 43.16 -10.73 -43.08
N SER A 73 43.63 -11.99 -43.18
CA SER A 73 45.00 -12.28 -43.62
C SER A 73 45.20 -12.18 -45.15
N THR A 74 44.14 -11.83 -45.89
CA THR A 74 44.14 -11.79 -47.36
C THR A 74 43.53 -10.49 -47.88
N ARG A 75 44.18 -9.85 -48.86
CA ARG A 75 43.64 -8.67 -49.54
C ARG A 75 43.04 -9.08 -50.88
N THR A 76 41.87 -8.54 -51.20
CA THR A 76 41.24 -8.77 -52.51
C THR A 76 41.57 -7.61 -53.45
N MET A 77 42.07 -7.94 -54.63
CA MET A 77 42.39 -6.97 -55.69
C MET A 77 41.54 -7.24 -56.92
N LEU A 78 40.86 -6.21 -57.43
CA LEU A 78 40.22 -6.22 -58.73
C LEU A 78 41.26 -5.90 -59.81
N VAL A 79 41.32 -6.77 -60.81
CA VAL A 79 42.26 -6.65 -61.94
C VAL A 79 41.52 -6.13 -63.16
N LEU A 80 41.79 -4.89 -63.56
CA LEU A 80 41.30 -4.35 -64.82
C LEU A 80 42.34 -4.62 -65.92
N HIS A 81 42.06 -5.59 -66.79
CA HIS A 81 42.97 -6.01 -67.86
C HIS A 81 42.59 -5.39 -69.20
N ASN A 82 43.49 -4.59 -69.79
CA ASN A 82 43.33 -4.10 -71.14
C ASN A 82 43.91 -5.12 -72.14
N LYS A 83 43.01 -5.90 -72.75
CA LYS A 83 43.38 -6.96 -73.72
C LYS A 83 44.17 -6.46 -74.93
N ARG A 84 44.06 -5.16 -75.28
CA ARG A 84 44.75 -4.57 -76.44
C ARG A 84 46.21 -4.21 -76.14
N THR A 85 46.50 -3.77 -74.92
CA THR A 85 47.85 -3.33 -74.52
C THR A 85 48.60 -4.34 -73.65
N GLY A 86 47.91 -5.38 -73.16
CA GLY A 86 48.50 -6.40 -72.28
C GLY A 86 48.82 -5.90 -70.86
N LYS A 87 48.38 -4.68 -70.51
CA LYS A 87 48.60 -4.07 -69.21
C LYS A 87 47.41 -4.27 -68.27
N VAL A 88 47.69 -4.37 -66.97
CA VAL A 88 46.69 -4.48 -65.91
C VAL A 88 46.80 -3.36 -64.89
N LYS A 89 45.66 -2.91 -64.37
CA LYS A 89 45.57 -2.05 -63.19
C LYS A 89 44.93 -2.81 -62.04
N LEU A 90 45.48 -2.65 -60.85
CA LEU A 90 45.00 -3.31 -59.63
C LEU A 90 44.30 -2.28 -58.73
N PHE A 91 43.10 -2.62 -58.26
CA PHE A 91 42.34 -1.84 -57.29
C PHE A 91 42.05 -2.71 -56.07
N GLU A 92 42.38 -2.23 -54.87
CA GLU A 92 41.93 -2.89 -53.65
C GLU A 92 40.41 -2.83 -53.55
N ALA A 93 39.79 -3.95 -53.20
CA ALA A 93 38.35 -4.06 -53.08
C ALA A 93 37.95 -4.76 -51.79
N GLU A 94 36.99 -4.17 -51.08
CA GLU A 94 36.45 -4.74 -49.85
C GLU A 94 35.37 -5.78 -50.18
N ARG A 95 35.36 -6.90 -49.44
CA ARG A 95 34.32 -7.94 -49.60
C ARG A 95 33.26 -7.81 -48.51
N TRP A 96 32.06 -7.42 -48.91
CA TRP A 96 30.95 -7.24 -48.00
C TRP A 96 29.96 -8.39 -48.14
N GLN A 97 29.56 -8.97 -47.03
CA GLN A 97 28.47 -9.95 -47.02
C GLN A 97 27.17 -9.24 -46.66
N VAL A 98 26.16 -9.37 -47.52
CA VAL A 98 24.84 -8.77 -47.32
C VAL A 98 23.78 -9.85 -47.14
N THR A 99 22.86 -9.60 -46.21
CA THR A 99 21.77 -10.50 -45.87
C THR A 99 20.43 -9.84 -46.20
N PRO A 100 19.43 -10.61 -46.68
CA PRO A 100 18.11 -10.06 -46.93
C PRO A 100 17.45 -9.67 -45.60
N VAL A 101 17.00 -8.42 -45.53
CA VAL A 101 16.15 -7.92 -44.47
C VAL A 101 14.73 -8.34 -44.81
N LEU A 102 14.36 -9.54 -44.36
CA LEU A 102 12.98 -9.99 -44.41
C LEU A 102 12.19 -9.21 -43.35
N GLU A 103 11.10 -8.56 -43.78
CA GLU A 103 10.09 -8.10 -42.83
C GLU A 103 9.61 -9.32 -42.06
N LYS A 104 10.04 -9.43 -40.79
CA LYS A 104 9.41 -10.38 -39.90
C LYS A 104 7.98 -9.87 -39.74
N PRO A 105 6.93 -10.68 -40.03
CA PRO A 105 5.60 -10.33 -39.58
C PRO A 105 5.73 -10.04 -38.08
N ASN A 106 5.09 -8.97 -37.64
CA ASN A 106 5.20 -8.46 -36.29
C ASN A 106 4.73 -9.56 -35.31
N VAL A 107 5.65 -10.42 -34.87
CA VAL A 107 5.37 -11.47 -33.88
C VAL A 107 5.27 -10.76 -32.55
N LYS A 108 4.08 -10.24 -32.26
CA LYS A 108 3.62 -10.12 -30.89
C LYS A 108 3.53 -11.54 -30.31
N ASP A 109 4.36 -11.83 -29.31
CA ASP A 109 4.24 -12.93 -28.34
C ASP A 109 3.92 -14.36 -28.86
N ASN A 110 4.92 -15.04 -29.41
CA ASN A 110 4.85 -16.49 -29.73
C ASN A 110 5.00 -17.43 -28.52
N GLN A 111 4.95 -16.95 -27.26
CA GLN A 111 4.86 -17.86 -26.10
C GLN A 111 3.46 -18.46 -25.96
N ASN A 112 2.41 -17.71 -26.33
CA ASN A 112 1.03 -18.16 -26.18
C ASN A 112 0.63 -19.28 -27.15
N ASP A 113 1.13 -19.27 -28.39
CA ASP A 113 0.79 -20.28 -29.39
C ASP A 113 1.45 -21.64 -29.12
N LEU A 114 2.67 -21.65 -28.56
CA LEU A 114 3.32 -22.90 -28.15
C LEU A 114 2.57 -23.56 -26.99
N GLU A 115 2.15 -22.79 -25.98
CA GLU A 115 1.33 -23.30 -24.88
C GLU A 115 -0.03 -23.82 -25.36
N LYS A 116 -0.65 -23.13 -26.32
CA LYS A 116 -1.92 -23.54 -26.91
C LYS A 116 -1.79 -24.85 -27.68
N ASN A 117 -0.73 -25.00 -28.47
CA ASN A 117 -0.43 -26.23 -29.20
C ASN A 117 -0.11 -27.41 -28.27
N ILE A 118 0.64 -27.17 -27.19
CA ILE A 118 0.90 -28.17 -26.14
C ILE A 118 -0.40 -28.55 -25.41
N GLY A 119 -1.30 -27.60 -25.16
CA GLY A 119 -2.63 -27.85 -24.60
C GLY A 119 -3.46 -28.79 -25.47
N ILE A 120 -3.50 -28.55 -26.79
CA ILE A 120 -4.22 -29.38 -27.76
C ILE A 120 -3.64 -30.81 -27.80
N LEU A 121 -2.31 -30.94 -27.88
CA LEU A 121 -1.62 -32.24 -27.86
C LEU A 121 -1.92 -33.04 -26.58
N ASN A 122 -1.85 -32.39 -25.42
CA ASN A 122 -2.13 -33.01 -24.14
C ASN A 122 -3.58 -33.50 -24.02
N LYS A 123 -4.54 -32.78 -24.61
CA LYS A 123 -5.94 -33.20 -24.65
C LYS A 123 -6.19 -34.38 -25.59
N GLN A 124 -5.53 -34.44 -26.74
CA GLN A 124 -5.71 -35.55 -27.67
C GLN A 124 -4.96 -36.81 -27.21
N PHE A 125 -3.69 -36.69 -26.87
CA PHE A 125 -2.78 -37.83 -26.66
C PHE A 125 -2.26 -38.01 -25.22
N GLY A 126 -2.55 -37.08 -24.30
CA GLY A 126 -2.09 -37.17 -22.91
C GLY A 126 -2.78 -38.25 -22.09
N SER A 127 -2.15 -38.69 -21.00
CA SER A 127 -2.76 -39.62 -20.03
C SER A 127 -3.97 -38.98 -19.32
N LYS A 128 -4.88 -39.78 -18.74
CA LYS A 128 -6.08 -39.28 -18.05
C LYS A 128 -5.77 -38.18 -17.01
N ARG A 129 -4.63 -38.28 -16.32
CA ARG A 129 -4.19 -37.29 -15.32
C ARG A 129 -3.72 -36.00 -15.98
N VAL A 130 -3.02 -36.08 -17.10
CA VAL A 130 -2.54 -34.92 -17.87
C VAL A 130 -3.72 -34.17 -18.50
N LYS A 131 -4.67 -34.88 -19.12
CA LYS A 131 -5.88 -34.27 -19.69
C LYS A 131 -6.65 -33.41 -18.68
N ARG A 132 -6.94 -33.97 -17.50
CA ARG A 132 -7.66 -33.26 -16.43
C ARG A 132 -6.93 -31.99 -15.96
N ARG A 133 -5.60 -32.05 -15.81
CA ARG A 133 -4.80 -30.90 -15.39
C ARG A 133 -4.81 -29.80 -16.47
N THR A 134 -4.66 -30.17 -17.74
CA THR A 134 -4.70 -29.22 -18.86
C THR A 134 -6.07 -28.55 -18.98
N GLU A 135 -7.17 -29.30 -18.85
CA GLU A 135 -8.53 -28.75 -18.86
C GLU A 135 -8.79 -27.78 -17.69
N GLN A 136 -8.31 -28.12 -16.49
CA GLN A 136 -8.44 -27.24 -15.33
C GLN A 136 -7.63 -25.94 -15.51
N PHE A 137 -6.42 -26.04 -16.05
CA PHE A 137 -5.57 -24.87 -16.30
C PHE A 137 -6.18 -23.93 -17.33
N GLU A 138 -6.79 -24.46 -18.40
CA GLU A 138 -7.51 -23.63 -19.38
C GLU A 138 -8.76 -22.98 -18.81
N LYS A 139 -9.52 -23.68 -17.94
CA LYS A 139 -10.68 -23.06 -17.24
C LYS A 139 -10.27 -21.89 -16.35
N LEU A 140 -9.03 -21.88 -15.86
CA LEU A 140 -8.48 -20.82 -15.02
C LEU A 140 -7.84 -19.69 -15.84
N LYS A 141 -7.56 -19.89 -17.14
CA LYS A 141 -7.15 -18.81 -18.07
C LYS A 141 -8.38 -17.96 -18.40
N VAL A 142 -8.75 -17.10 -17.45
CA VAL A 142 -9.73 -16.04 -17.67
C VAL A 142 -9.08 -15.02 -18.61
N ASN A 143 -9.65 -14.85 -19.81
CA ASN A 143 -9.16 -13.87 -20.77
C ASN A 143 -9.54 -12.48 -20.26
N VAL A 144 -8.58 -11.79 -19.63
CA VAL A 144 -8.79 -10.51 -18.95
C VAL A 144 -9.40 -9.48 -19.89
N ASP A 145 -9.00 -9.49 -21.17
CA ASP A 145 -9.51 -8.55 -22.17
C ASP A 145 -10.96 -8.87 -22.58
N ALA A 146 -11.31 -10.15 -22.73
CA ALA A 146 -12.68 -10.55 -23.04
C ALA A 146 -13.63 -10.32 -21.85
N VAL A 147 -13.15 -10.55 -20.62
CA VAL A 147 -13.90 -10.20 -19.41
C VAL A 147 -14.04 -8.69 -19.30
N LYS A 148 -12.99 -7.91 -19.59
CA LYS A 148 -13.05 -6.44 -19.57
C LYS A 148 -14.04 -5.90 -20.60
N GLU A 149 -14.03 -6.40 -21.83
CA GLU A 149 -14.94 -5.94 -22.88
C GLU A 149 -16.40 -6.35 -22.60
N GLN A 150 -16.61 -7.56 -22.05
CA GLN A 150 -17.93 -7.97 -21.54
C GLN A 150 -18.35 -7.15 -20.32
N LEU A 151 -17.45 -6.83 -19.40
CA LEU A 151 -17.73 -6.00 -18.23
C LEU A 151 -18.10 -4.59 -18.68
N GLU A 152 -17.34 -4.00 -19.59
CA GLU A 152 -17.59 -2.65 -20.13
C GLU A 152 -18.95 -2.59 -20.82
N LYS A 153 -19.31 -3.59 -21.66
CA LYS A 153 -20.65 -3.68 -22.27
C LYS A 153 -21.77 -3.93 -21.27
N THR A 154 -21.50 -4.65 -20.18
CA THR A 154 -22.50 -4.93 -19.15
C THR A 154 -22.71 -3.70 -18.27
N VAL A 155 -21.62 -3.03 -17.88
CA VAL A 155 -21.60 -1.83 -17.02
C VAL A 155 -22.16 -0.61 -17.76
N SER A 156 -21.94 -0.49 -19.07
CA SER A 156 -22.51 0.62 -19.86
C SER A 156 -24.03 0.63 -19.91
N ASN A 157 -24.68 -0.52 -19.67
CA ASN A 157 -26.15 -0.65 -19.66
C ASN A 157 -26.74 -0.66 -18.25
N VAL A 158 -25.91 -0.57 -17.20
CA VAL A 158 -26.39 -0.44 -15.82
C VAL A 158 -26.55 1.05 -15.54
N GLU A 159 -27.79 1.53 -15.55
CA GLU A 159 -28.11 2.82 -14.93
C GLU A 159 -27.75 2.73 -13.44
N ILE A 160 -26.69 3.44 -13.05
CA ILE A 160 -26.32 3.57 -11.64
C ILE A 160 -27.38 4.48 -11.00
N ASP A 161 -28.37 3.87 -10.38
CA ASP A 161 -29.35 4.60 -9.56
C ASP A 161 -28.62 5.17 -8.34
N ARG A 162 -28.18 6.43 -8.46
CA ARG A 162 -27.38 7.12 -7.43
C ARG A 162 -28.12 7.21 -6.08
N LEU A 163 -29.44 7.05 -6.07
CA LEU A 163 -30.23 7.00 -4.84
C LEU A 163 -29.92 5.76 -3.98
N GLU A 164 -29.67 4.60 -4.59
CA GLU A 164 -29.42 3.36 -3.84
C GLU A 164 -28.06 3.38 -3.12
N LEU A 165 -27.03 3.96 -3.75
CA LEU A 165 -25.68 4.05 -3.16
C LEU A 165 -25.66 4.97 -1.94
N SER A 166 -26.41 6.09 -1.96
CA SER A 166 -26.55 6.97 -0.80
C SER A 166 -27.29 6.30 0.36
N ASN A 167 -28.28 5.47 0.06
CA ASN A 167 -29.00 4.72 1.08
C ASN A 167 -28.12 3.63 1.71
N GLN A 168 -27.23 2.99 0.95
CA GLN A 168 -26.26 2.03 1.50
C GLN A 168 -25.26 2.69 2.46
N LEU A 169 -24.72 3.86 2.13
CA LEU A 169 -23.85 4.65 3.03
C LEU A 169 -24.57 5.04 4.34
N GLN A 170 -25.83 5.47 4.24
CA GLN A 170 -26.65 5.78 5.43
C GLN A 170 -26.95 4.52 6.26
N THR A 171 -27.18 3.38 5.61
CA THR A 171 -27.51 2.12 6.31
C THR A 171 -26.30 1.54 7.05
N GLU A 172 -25.09 1.64 6.48
CA GLU A 172 -23.84 1.29 7.17
C GLU A 172 -23.54 2.25 8.33
N GLU A 173 -23.74 3.56 8.14
CA GLU A 173 -23.67 4.55 9.22
C GLU A 173 -24.67 4.25 10.34
N HIS A 174 -25.89 3.81 10.03
CA HIS A 174 -26.88 3.41 11.03
C HIS A 174 -26.43 2.19 11.85
N LEU A 175 -25.77 1.21 11.24
CA LEU A 175 -25.23 0.05 11.97
C LEU A 175 -24.05 0.43 12.87
N SER A 176 -23.16 1.30 12.40
CA SER A 176 -22.04 1.82 13.21
C SER A 176 -22.51 2.75 14.33
N ASN A 177 -23.48 3.64 14.07
CA ASN A 177 -24.06 4.57 15.04
C ASN A 177 -24.93 3.86 16.09
N THR A 178 -25.35 2.61 15.83
CA THR A 178 -26.09 1.81 16.82
C THR A 178 -25.16 1.33 17.94
N ILE A 179 -23.89 1.06 17.63
CA ILE A 179 -22.91 0.45 18.55
C ILE A 179 -21.94 1.48 19.14
N LEU A 180 -21.53 2.47 18.36
CA LEU A 180 -20.63 3.54 18.78
C LEU A 180 -21.42 4.79 19.19
N PRO A 181 -21.09 5.41 20.34
CA PRO A 181 -21.58 6.75 20.65
C PRO A 181 -20.99 7.78 19.66
N VAL A 182 -21.60 8.96 19.60
CA VAL A 182 -21.19 10.02 18.66
C VAL A 182 -19.70 10.34 18.88
N CYS A 183 -18.91 10.15 17.82
CA CYS A 183 -17.46 10.33 17.86
C CYS A 183 -17.10 11.73 17.32
N ASN A 184 -16.48 12.56 18.14
CA ASN A 184 -15.97 13.86 17.73
C ASN A 184 -14.60 13.68 17.04
N ARG A 185 -14.63 13.57 15.71
CA ARG A 185 -13.42 13.42 14.87
C ARG A 185 -12.48 14.63 14.90
N ASN A 186 -12.95 15.78 15.40
CA ASN A 186 -12.17 17.01 15.49
C ASN A 186 -11.63 17.25 16.91
N ALA A 187 -11.83 16.32 17.83
CA ALA A 187 -11.36 16.42 19.21
C ALA A 187 -9.83 16.59 19.26
N THR A 188 -9.41 17.61 20.01
CA THR A 188 -8.01 17.89 20.31
C THR A 188 -7.53 17.09 21.51
N ASN A 189 -8.37 16.88 22.53
CA ASN A 189 -8.05 16.02 23.67
C ASN A 189 -8.70 14.63 23.52
N ALA A 190 -8.04 13.60 24.07
CA ALA A 190 -8.62 12.27 24.20
C ALA A 190 -9.96 12.27 24.98
N LYS A 191 -10.14 13.20 25.93
CA LYS A 191 -11.38 13.42 26.69
C LYS A 191 -12.55 13.86 25.81
N ASP A 192 -12.27 14.56 24.72
CA ASP A 192 -13.30 15.18 23.88
C ASP A 192 -13.71 14.30 22.70
N VAL A 193 -13.00 13.17 22.48
CA VAL A 193 -13.28 12.20 21.40
C VAL A 193 -14.65 11.56 21.58
N TYR A 194 -14.98 11.19 22.82
CA TYR A 194 -16.28 10.64 23.18
C TYR A 194 -16.86 11.44 24.34
N ASN A 195 -18.04 12.00 24.14
CA ASN A 195 -18.78 12.61 25.22
C ASN A 195 -19.41 11.52 26.10
N ILE A 196 -19.01 11.48 27.37
CA ILE A 196 -19.52 10.52 28.36
C ILE A 196 -21.05 10.60 28.47
N TYR A 197 -21.59 11.81 28.30
CA TYR A 197 -23.02 12.07 28.43
C TYR A 197 -23.87 11.52 27.29
N ASP A 198 -23.25 11.14 26.17
CA ASP A 198 -23.93 10.43 25.07
C ASP A 198 -24.15 8.95 25.42
N ILE A 199 -23.36 8.41 26.35
CA ILE A 199 -23.48 7.05 26.86
C ILE A 199 -24.48 7.00 28.03
N ILE A 200 -24.33 7.92 28.99
CA ILE A 200 -25.22 8.08 30.14
C ILE A 200 -25.57 9.56 30.34
N PRO A 201 -26.83 9.98 30.18
CA PRO A 201 -27.24 11.35 30.39
C PRO A 201 -26.86 11.86 31.77
N LYS A 202 -26.41 13.12 31.86
CA LYS A 202 -25.93 13.74 33.11
C LYS A 202 -26.95 13.61 34.25
N SER A 203 -28.23 13.83 33.97
CA SER A 203 -29.31 13.70 34.96
C SER A 203 -29.40 12.30 35.57
N LYS A 204 -29.14 11.25 34.79
CA LYS A 204 -29.14 9.86 35.26
C LYS A 204 -27.87 9.55 36.05
N LEU A 205 -26.73 10.07 35.61
CA LEU A 205 -25.46 9.89 36.30
C LEU A 205 -25.44 10.54 37.69
N GLU A 206 -26.05 11.73 37.82
CA GLU A 206 -26.18 12.45 39.09
C GLU A 206 -26.91 11.63 40.16
N THR A 207 -27.90 10.81 39.77
CA THR A 207 -28.60 9.91 40.71
C THR A 207 -27.70 8.83 41.34
N LEU A 208 -26.51 8.61 40.79
CA LEU A 208 -25.53 7.65 41.31
C LEU A 208 -24.48 8.30 42.22
N TYR A 209 -24.43 9.63 42.33
CA TYR A 209 -23.37 10.32 43.07
C TYR A 209 -23.43 10.08 44.58
N GLU A 210 -24.62 10.02 45.18
CA GLU A 210 -24.76 9.71 46.61
C GLU A 210 -24.16 8.33 46.92
N HIS A 211 -24.52 7.32 46.12
CA HIS A 211 -23.98 5.97 46.29
C HIS A 211 -22.48 5.88 45.94
N ALA A 212 -22.01 6.69 44.98
CA ALA A 212 -20.57 6.80 44.70
C ALA A 212 -19.80 7.36 45.90
N MET A 213 -20.37 8.32 46.64
CA MET A 213 -19.78 8.85 47.88
C MET A 213 -19.81 7.82 49.02
N GLU A 214 -20.86 7.01 49.14
CA GLU A 214 -20.90 5.90 50.09
C GLU A 214 -19.80 4.87 49.81
N VAL A 215 -19.62 4.48 48.54
CA VAL A 215 -18.57 3.55 48.10
C VAL A 215 -17.17 4.14 48.28
N LEU A 216 -17.03 5.46 48.20
CA LEU A 216 -15.77 6.14 48.51
C LEU A 216 -15.43 6.04 50.01
N ASN A 217 -16.44 6.08 50.88
CA ASN A 217 -16.31 6.16 52.34
C ASN A 217 -16.48 4.80 53.07
N GLY A 218 -16.83 3.72 52.37
CA GLY A 218 -17.32 2.49 53.00
C GLY A 218 -17.12 1.19 52.19
N ASP A 219 -17.96 0.21 52.51
CA ASP A 219 -17.74 -1.22 52.28
C ASP A 219 -17.61 -1.62 50.80
N VAL A 220 -16.54 -2.35 50.50
CA VAL A 220 -16.19 -2.86 49.17
C VAL A 220 -16.32 -4.39 49.14
N GLU A 221 -17.01 -4.99 50.12
CA GLU A 221 -17.35 -6.41 50.15
C GLU A 221 -18.16 -6.82 48.90
N GLY A 222 -17.80 -7.95 48.30
CA GLY A 222 -18.41 -8.46 47.07
C GLY A 222 -17.88 -7.89 45.74
N LYS A 223 -17.15 -6.76 45.73
CA LYS A 223 -16.64 -6.17 44.48
C LYS A 223 -15.37 -6.89 43.95
N GLY A 224 -15.27 -6.98 42.63
CA GLY A 224 -14.16 -7.65 41.94
C GLY A 224 -12.77 -7.01 42.15
N LYS A 225 -11.71 -7.78 41.89
CA LYS A 225 -10.30 -7.35 42.03
C LYS A 225 -9.98 -6.07 41.25
N PHE A 226 -10.53 -5.93 40.04
CA PHE A 226 -10.36 -4.73 39.21
C PHE A 226 -10.98 -3.50 39.89
N PHE A 227 -12.24 -3.59 40.33
CA PHE A 227 -12.95 -2.50 41.00
C PHE A 227 -12.16 -1.96 42.20
N LYS A 228 -11.67 -2.85 43.07
CA LYS A 228 -10.86 -2.49 44.26
C LYS A 228 -9.51 -1.85 43.92
N ARG A 229 -8.92 -2.20 42.77
CA ARG A 229 -7.66 -1.61 42.31
C ARG A 229 -7.91 -0.22 41.73
N THR A 230 -8.90 -0.10 40.85
CA THR A 230 -9.27 1.16 40.21
C THR A 230 -9.73 2.18 41.24
N LEU A 231 -10.51 1.77 42.26
CA LEU A 231 -10.93 2.66 43.36
C LEU A 231 -9.75 3.30 44.09
N ARG A 232 -8.69 2.52 44.39
CA ARG A 232 -7.45 3.05 45.01
C ARG A 232 -6.74 4.09 44.15
N THR A 233 -6.79 3.94 42.83
CA THR A 233 -6.23 4.91 41.89
C THR A 233 -7.11 6.16 41.76
N ILE A 234 -8.44 6.00 41.84
CA ILE A 234 -9.38 7.11 41.74
C ILE A 234 -9.39 7.98 43.00
N GLN A 235 -9.15 7.43 44.19
CA GLN A 235 -9.17 8.19 45.45
C GLN A 235 -8.28 9.44 45.46
N SER A 236 -7.16 9.41 44.74
CA SER A 236 -6.23 10.54 44.60
C SER A 236 -6.63 11.57 43.54
N ASP A 237 -7.69 11.32 42.76
CA ASP A 237 -8.12 12.16 41.64
C ASP A 237 -9.13 13.24 42.11
N PRO A 238 -9.03 14.49 41.64
CA PRO A 238 -10.03 15.52 41.94
C PRO A 238 -11.43 15.20 41.40
N ASP A 239 -11.58 14.36 40.36
CA ASP A 239 -12.86 13.95 39.78
C ASP A 239 -13.33 12.56 40.27
N ASN A 240 -13.00 12.23 41.52
CA ASN A 240 -13.19 10.90 42.09
C ASN A 240 -14.65 10.43 42.12
N VAL A 241 -15.60 11.27 42.54
CA VAL A 241 -17.03 10.91 42.63
C VAL A 241 -17.61 10.55 41.26
N ASN A 242 -17.31 11.35 40.25
CA ASN A 242 -17.76 11.11 38.88
C ASN A 242 -17.16 9.80 38.33
N LYS A 243 -15.84 9.60 38.48
CA LYS A 243 -15.18 8.36 38.05
C LYS A 243 -15.71 7.11 38.75
N ILE A 244 -16.07 7.20 40.03
CA ILE A 244 -16.70 6.10 40.77
C ILE A 244 -18.11 5.84 40.26
N ALA A 245 -18.91 6.87 40.00
CA ALA A 245 -20.24 6.72 39.41
C ALA A 245 -20.18 6.02 38.03
N LEU A 246 -19.20 6.37 37.20
CA LEU A 246 -18.95 5.69 35.92
C LEU A 246 -18.52 4.22 36.14
N LEU A 247 -17.69 3.94 37.15
CA LEU A 247 -17.28 2.58 37.48
C LEU A 247 -18.46 1.71 37.93
N LEU A 248 -19.35 2.26 38.76
CA LEU A 248 -20.59 1.62 39.18
C LEU A 248 -21.51 1.37 37.98
N TYR A 249 -21.61 2.31 37.05
CA TYR A 249 -22.39 2.13 35.84
C TYR A 249 -21.84 1.01 34.94
N ILE A 250 -20.53 0.87 34.80
CA ILE A 250 -19.91 -0.27 34.09
C ILE A 250 -20.29 -1.59 34.76
N GLU A 251 -20.29 -1.66 36.09
CA GLU A 251 -20.69 -2.84 36.84
C GLU A 251 -22.16 -3.20 36.59
N MET A 252 -23.06 -2.21 36.56
CA MET A 252 -24.48 -2.41 36.24
C MET A 252 -24.67 -2.97 34.82
N ILE A 253 -23.92 -2.44 33.83
CA ILE A 253 -23.91 -2.98 32.47
C ILE A 253 -23.46 -4.46 32.46
N ASN A 254 -22.40 -4.77 33.19
CA ASN A 254 -21.88 -6.13 33.30
C ASN A 254 -22.91 -7.09 33.94
N THR A 255 -23.55 -6.68 35.03
CA THR A 255 -24.63 -7.42 35.69
C THR A 255 -25.80 -7.67 34.74
N TRP A 256 -26.18 -6.66 33.95
CA TRP A 256 -27.22 -6.81 32.93
C TRP A 256 -26.86 -7.91 31.93
N PHE A 257 -25.64 -7.95 31.40
CA PHE A 257 -25.24 -8.95 30.39
C PHE A 257 -24.93 -10.33 30.97
N ALA A 258 -24.49 -10.41 32.23
CA ALA A 258 -24.28 -11.66 32.94
C ALA A 258 -25.61 -12.35 33.29
N MET A 259 -26.69 -11.58 33.49
CA MET A 259 -28.00 -12.10 33.84
C MET A 259 -28.54 -13.10 32.80
N PRO A 260 -29.00 -14.30 33.20
CA PRO A 260 -29.64 -15.24 32.29
C PRO A 260 -30.90 -14.68 31.62
N MET A 261 -31.15 -15.04 30.36
CA MET A 261 -32.30 -14.51 29.61
C MET A 261 -33.66 -14.82 30.26
N LYS A 262 -33.77 -15.91 31.02
CA LYS A 262 -34.97 -16.26 31.80
C LYS A 262 -35.34 -15.17 32.81
N ASN A 263 -34.34 -14.54 33.43
CA ASN A 263 -34.54 -13.49 34.42
C ASN A 263 -34.69 -12.12 33.73
N ALA A 264 -33.91 -11.84 32.69
CA ALA A 264 -33.97 -10.58 31.93
C ALA A 264 -35.32 -10.31 31.22
N LYS A 265 -36.13 -11.37 31.00
CA LYS A 265 -37.48 -11.28 30.41
C LYS A 265 -38.57 -10.91 31.42
N ARG A 266 -38.29 -10.96 32.72
CA ARG A 266 -39.28 -10.57 33.73
C ARG A 266 -39.51 -9.06 33.69
N ARG A 267 -40.63 -8.59 34.21
CA ARG A 267 -40.96 -7.16 34.25
C ARG A 267 -40.26 -6.43 35.41
N ASP A 268 -39.97 -7.16 36.48
CA ASP A 268 -39.36 -6.73 37.75
C ASP A 268 -37.84 -6.90 37.79
N VAL A 269 -37.14 -6.62 36.68
CA VAL A 269 -35.68 -6.77 36.65
C VAL A 269 -35.01 -5.62 37.38
N VAL A 270 -34.28 -5.95 38.45
CA VAL A 270 -33.48 -5.00 39.22
C VAL A 270 -31.99 -5.24 38.95
N ILE A 271 -31.36 -4.27 38.31
CA ILE A 271 -29.91 -4.18 38.04
C ILE A 271 -29.31 -3.13 38.99
N CYS A 272 -29.98 -1.99 39.11
CA CYS A 272 -29.64 -0.92 40.05
C CYS A 272 -30.76 -0.80 41.09
N SER A 273 -30.43 -1.07 42.35
CA SER A 273 -31.36 -0.87 43.47
C SER A 273 -31.43 0.59 43.94
N VAL A 274 -30.46 1.40 43.55
CA VAL A 274 -30.29 2.80 44.01
C VAL A 274 -31.14 3.76 43.17
N SER A 275 -31.22 3.53 41.85
CA SER A 275 -31.92 4.42 40.92
C SER A 275 -32.73 3.60 39.92
N GLU A 276 -34.06 3.68 40.05
CA GLU A 276 -34.98 3.06 39.09
C GLU A 276 -34.82 3.65 37.68
N GLU A 277 -34.48 4.94 37.61
CA GLU A 277 -34.26 5.64 36.35
C GLU A 277 -33.06 5.09 35.58
N VAL A 278 -31.94 4.85 36.26
CA VAL A 278 -30.75 4.22 35.65
C VAL A 278 -31.04 2.78 35.28
N ASN A 279 -31.79 2.06 36.13
CA ASN A 279 -32.19 0.69 35.88
C ASN A 279 -32.98 0.55 34.56
N GLN A 280 -34.02 1.37 34.36
CA GLN A 280 -34.78 1.37 33.10
C GLN A 280 -33.91 1.82 31.92
N TYR A 281 -33.07 2.85 32.11
CA TYR A 281 -32.20 3.33 31.04
C TYR A 281 -31.25 2.27 30.50
N ILE A 282 -30.62 1.46 31.36
CA ILE A 282 -29.75 0.35 30.94
C ILE A 282 -30.55 -0.68 30.15
N ILE A 283 -31.73 -1.04 30.65
CA ILE A 283 -32.60 -2.02 30.01
C ILE A 283 -33.00 -1.55 28.61
N ASP A 284 -33.45 -0.31 28.47
CA ASP A 284 -33.91 0.24 27.20
C ASP A 284 -32.76 0.45 26.22
N THR A 285 -31.58 0.86 26.70
CA THR A 285 -30.41 1.13 25.86
C THR A 285 -29.75 -0.13 25.30
N TYR A 286 -29.77 -1.22 26.07
CA TYR A 286 -29.03 -2.46 25.76
C TYR A 286 -29.96 -3.66 25.51
N SER A 287 -31.21 -3.41 25.12
CA SER A 287 -32.15 -4.47 24.75
C SER A 287 -33.06 -4.04 23.62
N VAL A 288 -33.71 -5.02 22.99
CA VAL A 288 -34.70 -4.79 21.94
C VAL A 288 -36.01 -5.43 22.37
N SER A 289 -37.07 -4.62 22.41
CA SER A 289 -38.44 -5.06 22.65
C SER A 289 -38.96 -5.82 21.43
N SER A 290 -39.46 -7.03 21.64
CA SER A 290 -40.07 -7.89 20.63
C SER A 290 -41.49 -8.26 21.08
N PRO A 291 -42.40 -8.63 20.16
CA PRO A 291 -43.73 -9.14 20.54
C PRO A 291 -43.67 -10.31 21.53
N ASN A 292 -42.61 -11.12 21.49
CA ASN A 292 -42.35 -12.25 22.39
C ASN A 292 -41.56 -11.86 23.66
N GLY A 293 -41.54 -10.58 24.02
CA GLY A 293 -40.84 -10.01 25.15
C GLY A 293 -39.47 -9.42 24.80
N ARG A 294 -38.63 -9.21 25.81
CA ARG A 294 -37.33 -8.56 25.65
C ARG A 294 -36.26 -9.52 25.10
N THR A 295 -35.42 -9.03 24.21
CA THR A 295 -34.29 -9.76 23.63
C THR A 295 -32.98 -8.97 23.78
N ARG A 296 -31.86 -9.69 23.79
CA ARG A 296 -30.50 -9.13 23.83
C ARG A 296 -29.68 -9.74 22.69
N PRO A 297 -29.77 -9.21 21.47
CA PRO A 297 -28.95 -9.66 20.35
C PRO A 297 -27.47 -9.37 20.62
N ASN A 298 -26.57 -10.02 19.87
CA ASN A 298 -25.13 -9.83 20.03
C ASN A 298 -24.68 -8.39 19.77
N THR A 299 -25.38 -7.65 18.89
CA THR A 299 -25.16 -6.22 18.64
C THR A 299 -25.30 -5.37 19.91
N MET A 300 -26.30 -5.66 20.75
CA MET A 300 -26.48 -4.95 22.03
C MET A 300 -25.39 -5.31 23.05
N LYS A 301 -24.91 -6.56 23.03
CA LYS A 301 -23.74 -6.95 23.84
C LYS A 301 -22.48 -6.22 23.41
N ASP A 302 -22.26 -6.09 22.11
CA ASP A 302 -21.11 -5.39 21.55
C ASP A 302 -21.18 -3.88 21.87
N LYS A 303 -22.37 -3.28 21.75
CA LYS A 303 -22.64 -1.90 22.20
C LYS A 303 -22.31 -1.71 23.68
N GLY A 304 -22.78 -2.61 24.54
CA GLY A 304 -22.47 -2.61 25.97
C GLY A 304 -20.98 -2.66 26.25
N LEU A 305 -20.26 -3.57 25.60
CA LEU A 305 -18.80 -3.70 25.73
C LEU A 305 -18.05 -2.45 25.25
N VAL A 306 -18.48 -1.85 24.13
CA VAL A 306 -17.90 -0.61 23.59
C VAL A 306 -18.11 0.55 24.57
N HIS A 307 -19.32 0.74 25.06
CA HIS A 307 -19.63 1.77 26.06
C HIS A 307 -18.80 1.55 27.34
N SER A 308 -18.73 0.32 27.85
CA SER A 308 -17.90 -0.01 29.02
C SER A 308 -16.41 0.23 28.78
N LEU A 309 -15.89 -0.05 27.57
CA LEU A 309 -14.48 0.21 27.21
C LEU A 309 -14.17 1.71 27.19
N ILE A 310 -15.04 2.53 26.59
CA ILE A 310 -14.87 3.99 26.55
C ILE A 310 -14.85 4.55 27.97
N LEU A 311 -15.82 4.16 28.81
CA LEU A 311 -15.88 4.59 30.20
C LEU A 311 -14.66 4.13 31.01
N ALA A 312 -14.21 2.89 30.83
CA ALA A 312 -13.01 2.37 31.51
C ALA A 312 -11.73 3.10 31.09
N LEU A 313 -11.62 3.49 29.82
CA LEU A 313 -10.55 4.36 29.32
C LEU A 313 -10.61 5.73 30.00
N THR A 314 -11.77 6.37 30.07
CA THR A 314 -11.93 7.67 30.73
C THR A 314 -11.51 7.62 32.20
N ILE A 315 -11.95 6.58 32.94
CA ILE A 315 -11.58 6.38 34.35
C ILE A 315 -10.06 6.22 34.50
N SER A 316 -9.44 5.47 33.59
CA SER A 316 -8.01 5.12 33.62
C SER A 316 -7.11 6.14 32.89
N ASN A 317 -7.57 7.38 32.72
CA ASN A 317 -6.83 8.45 32.03
C ASN A 317 -6.36 8.04 30.62
N PHE A 318 -7.23 7.38 29.86
CA PHE A 318 -7.05 6.91 28.48
C PHE A 318 -5.95 5.86 28.29
N VAL A 319 -5.54 5.19 29.36
CA VAL A 319 -4.62 4.05 29.33
C VAL A 319 -5.28 2.87 30.07
N LEU A 320 -5.62 1.80 29.36
CA LEU A 320 -6.34 0.67 29.96
C LEU A 320 -5.65 -0.66 29.67
N ASP A 321 -5.43 -1.45 30.72
CA ASP A 321 -5.01 -2.86 30.61
C ASP A 321 -6.23 -3.74 30.32
N LEU A 322 -6.29 -4.30 29.12
CA LEU A 322 -7.40 -5.14 28.68
C LEU A 322 -7.48 -6.49 29.41
N GLU A 323 -6.38 -7.02 29.93
CA GLU A 323 -6.39 -8.28 30.68
C GLU A 323 -7.06 -8.08 32.04
N GLN A 324 -6.71 -6.98 32.72
CA GLN A 324 -7.35 -6.60 33.98
C GLN A 324 -8.83 -6.25 33.78
N PHE A 325 -9.15 -5.52 32.69
CA PHE A 325 -10.53 -5.22 32.33
C PHE A 325 -11.35 -6.48 32.04
N ARG A 326 -10.77 -7.51 31.41
CA ARG A 326 -11.48 -8.79 31.18
C ARG A 326 -11.85 -9.52 32.44
N VAL A 327 -11.00 -9.49 33.45
CA VAL A 327 -11.29 -10.14 34.74
C VAL A 327 -12.50 -9.48 35.41
N MET A 328 -12.80 -8.22 35.10
CA MET A 328 -14.02 -7.55 35.56
C MET A 328 -15.27 -8.08 34.85
N LEU A 329 -15.17 -8.43 33.56
CA LEU A 329 -16.32 -8.89 32.78
C LEU A 329 -16.69 -10.32 33.19
N GLU A 330 -17.93 -10.51 33.67
CA GLU A 330 -18.43 -11.84 34.04
C GLU A 330 -18.82 -12.66 32.79
N THR A 331 -18.97 -11.99 31.66
CA THR A 331 -19.24 -12.61 30.37
C THR A 331 -17.97 -13.19 29.75
N ARG A 332 -18.06 -14.41 29.19
CA ARG A 332 -16.95 -15.06 28.49
C ARG A 332 -16.59 -14.29 27.20
N THR A 333 -15.74 -13.27 27.32
CA THR A 333 -15.28 -12.45 26.20
C THR A 333 -13.79 -12.67 25.96
N SER A 334 -13.41 -12.91 24.70
CA SER A 334 -12.02 -13.22 24.34
C SER A 334 -11.13 -11.99 24.25
N LEU A 335 -9.80 -12.19 24.34
CA LEU A 335 -8.84 -11.08 24.19
C LEU A 335 -8.85 -10.42 22.82
N LYS A 336 -8.92 -11.25 21.80
CA LYS A 336 -9.04 -10.82 20.43
C LYS A 336 -10.28 -9.93 20.21
N LYS A 337 -11.45 -10.34 20.70
CA LYS A 337 -12.69 -9.57 20.51
C LYS A 337 -12.60 -8.18 21.12
N LEU A 338 -12.07 -8.05 22.34
CA LEU A 338 -11.90 -6.74 22.98
C LEU A 338 -10.84 -5.87 22.29
N MET A 339 -9.79 -6.47 21.72
CA MET A 339 -8.84 -5.72 20.89
C MET A 339 -9.49 -5.22 19.60
N ASP A 340 -10.34 -6.02 18.97
CA ASP A 340 -11.06 -5.62 17.76
C ASP A 340 -12.06 -4.49 18.06
N LEU A 341 -12.79 -4.56 19.17
CA LEU A 341 -13.64 -3.46 19.65
C LEU A 341 -12.83 -2.22 20.04
N ALA A 342 -11.65 -2.40 20.66
CA ALA A 342 -10.75 -1.29 20.99
C ALA A 342 -10.25 -0.55 19.72
N LYS A 343 -9.97 -1.29 18.64
CA LYS A 343 -9.61 -0.67 17.36
C LYS A 343 -10.78 0.11 16.75
N ILE A 344 -12.00 -0.42 16.88
CA ILE A 344 -13.22 0.25 16.39
C ILE A 344 -13.44 1.59 17.09
N ILE A 345 -13.13 1.70 18.39
CA ILE A 345 -13.21 2.98 19.12
C ILE A 345 -12.02 3.93 18.85
N GLY A 346 -11.02 3.52 18.05
CA GLY A 346 -9.81 4.29 17.80
C GLY A 346 -8.71 4.14 18.87
N ALA A 347 -8.82 3.16 19.76
CA ALA A 347 -7.79 2.84 20.75
C ALA A 347 -6.81 1.80 20.21
N ILE A 348 -5.53 1.99 20.50
CA ILE A 348 -4.44 1.19 19.92
C ILE A 348 -3.54 0.67 21.03
N SER A 349 -3.00 -0.54 20.85
CA SER A 349 -2.11 -1.18 21.81
C SER A 349 -0.78 -0.42 21.94
N THR A 350 -0.27 -0.33 23.17
CA THR A 350 1.07 0.18 23.42
C THR A 350 2.13 -0.81 22.91
N LYS A 351 3.33 -0.29 22.64
CA LYS A 351 4.45 -1.12 22.18
C LYS A 351 5.08 -1.95 23.28
N GLU A 352 5.09 -1.43 24.50
CA GLU A 352 5.69 -2.06 25.67
C GLU A 352 4.86 -3.26 26.11
N ASP A 353 3.53 -3.11 26.12
CA ASP A 353 2.60 -4.20 26.34
C ASP A 353 1.43 -4.14 25.36
N LYS A 354 1.30 -5.17 24.52
CA LYS A 354 0.21 -5.31 23.55
C LYS A 354 -1.17 -5.37 24.22
N LYS A 355 -1.24 -5.68 25.51
CA LYS A 355 -2.48 -5.79 26.30
C LYS A 355 -2.98 -4.44 26.81
N VAL A 356 -2.12 -3.43 26.86
CA VAL A 356 -2.48 -2.08 27.28
C VAL A 356 -2.88 -1.28 26.04
N ILE A 357 -4.06 -0.66 26.06
CA ILE A 357 -4.57 0.17 24.98
C ILE A 357 -4.59 1.64 25.39
N THR A 358 -4.41 2.53 24.40
CA THR A 358 -4.51 3.98 24.57
C THR A 358 -5.32 4.61 23.45
N LEU A 359 -6.17 5.59 23.78
CA LEU A 359 -6.92 6.36 22.78
C LEU A 359 -5.99 7.39 22.11
N LYS A 360 -5.88 7.38 20.78
CA LYS A 360 -5.07 8.36 20.06
C LYS A 360 -5.91 9.61 19.79
N SER A 361 -5.35 10.78 20.06
CA SER A 361 -5.91 12.09 19.69
C SER A 361 -4.93 12.88 18.84
N LYS A 362 -5.44 13.92 18.17
CA LYS A 362 -4.61 14.98 17.60
C LYS A 362 -3.84 15.69 18.72
N LEU A 363 -2.75 16.38 18.37
CA LEU A 363 -2.12 17.31 19.29
C LEU A 363 -3.05 18.49 19.55
N THR A 364 -3.25 18.80 20.83
CA THR A 364 -3.91 20.02 21.32
C THR A 364 -3.12 21.28 20.96
N SER A 365 -3.74 22.46 21.10
CA SER A 365 -3.05 23.73 20.86
C SER A 365 -1.84 23.89 21.80
N GLU A 366 -2.01 23.54 23.07
CA GLU A 366 -0.96 23.60 24.09
C GLU A 366 0.16 22.59 23.80
N GLU A 367 -0.19 21.35 23.45
CA GLU A 367 0.80 20.34 23.06
C GLU A 367 1.52 20.71 21.77
N ARG A 368 0.85 21.35 20.81
CA ARG A 368 1.51 21.85 19.59
C ARG A 368 2.53 22.91 19.94
N GLU A 369 2.19 23.86 20.80
CA GLU A 369 3.13 24.89 21.24
C GLU A 369 4.34 24.25 21.94
N GLN A 370 4.12 23.32 22.86
CA GLN A 370 5.21 22.68 23.60
C GLN A 370 6.07 21.74 22.73
N ASN A 371 5.44 20.92 21.89
CA ASN A 371 6.13 19.85 21.15
C ASN A 371 6.60 20.27 19.75
N LEU A 372 5.94 21.22 19.08
CA LEU A 372 6.35 21.69 17.76
C LEU A 372 7.39 22.80 17.85
N ASN A 373 7.36 23.69 18.84
CA ASN A 373 8.34 24.79 18.94
C ASN A 373 9.81 24.30 18.83
N PRO A 374 10.23 23.19 19.47
CA PRO A 374 11.58 22.65 19.28
C PRO A 374 11.86 22.14 17.87
N LEU A 375 10.85 21.64 17.15
CA LEU A 375 11.00 21.17 15.76
C LEU A 375 11.00 22.36 14.79
N LEU A 376 10.20 23.38 15.04
CA LEU A 376 10.17 24.60 14.25
C LEU A 376 11.53 25.32 14.31
N SER A 377 12.17 25.35 15.47
CA SER A 377 13.51 25.93 15.63
C SER A 377 14.62 25.14 14.92
N THR A 378 14.41 23.85 14.68
CA THR A 378 15.35 23.03 13.87
C THR A 378 15.01 23.05 12.37
N GLY A 379 14.05 23.85 11.93
CA GLY A 379 13.72 24.03 10.51
C GLY A 379 12.56 23.18 9.98
N TRP A 380 11.78 22.54 10.87
CA TRP A 380 10.46 22.04 10.47
C TRP A 380 9.48 23.21 10.26
N SER A 381 8.46 22.99 9.44
CA SER A 381 7.40 23.96 9.16
C SER A 381 6.04 23.28 9.16
N VAL A 382 5.00 23.99 9.61
CA VAL A 382 3.61 23.51 9.49
C VAL A 382 3.10 23.81 8.07
N GLN A 383 2.49 22.84 7.41
CA GLN A 383 1.91 23.06 6.08
C GLN A 383 0.62 23.88 6.17
N ALA A 384 0.46 24.87 5.29
CA ALA A 384 -0.73 25.74 5.30
C ALA A 384 -2.03 25.02 4.88
N ASN A 385 -1.92 24.04 3.99
CA ASN A 385 -3.08 23.39 3.35
C ASN A 385 -3.44 22.03 3.99
N ARG A 386 -2.67 21.57 4.97
CA ARG A 386 -2.80 20.25 5.58
C ARG A 386 -2.24 20.27 6.99
N ASP A 387 -2.90 19.59 7.93
CA ASP A 387 -2.39 19.41 9.29
C ASP A 387 -1.22 18.40 9.32
N ALA A 388 -0.06 18.90 8.92
CA ALA A 388 1.18 18.16 8.72
C ALA A 388 2.39 19.05 8.97
N ILE A 389 3.52 18.44 9.32
CA ILE A 389 4.82 19.11 9.41
C ILE A 389 5.73 18.67 8.26
N TYR A 390 6.57 19.58 7.79
CA TYR A 390 7.44 19.42 6.64
C TYR A 390 8.86 19.92 6.92
N LYS A 391 9.86 19.20 6.39
CA LYS A 391 11.26 19.65 6.37
C LYS A 391 12.02 19.10 5.16
N GLU A 392 12.92 19.90 4.60
CA GLU A 392 13.90 19.51 3.59
C GLU A 392 15.27 19.29 4.24
N PHE A 393 15.92 18.18 3.91
CA PHE A 393 17.28 17.84 4.33
C PHE A 393 18.20 17.81 3.11
N VAL A 394 19.40 18.39 3.22
CA VAL A 394 20.41 18.41 2.16
C VAL A 394 21.70 17.78 2.69
N PHE A 395 22.22 16.79 1.98
CA PHE A 395 23.43 16.01 2.33
C PHE A 395 24.58 16.31 1.35
N LYS A 396 25.80 15.81 1.60
CA LYS A 396 26.93 16.06 0.68
C LYS A 396 26.77 15.31 -0.64
N ASN A 397 26.19 14.12 -0.62
CA ASN A 397 26.01 13.25 -1.78
C ASN A 397 24.81 12.29 -1.60
N PHE A 398 24.48 11.54 -2.66
CA PHE A 398 23.38 10.57 -2.65
C PHE A 398 23.57 9.44 -1.62
N ASN A 399 24.80 8.98 -1.39
CA ASN A 399 25.07 7.88 -0.46
C ASN A 399 24.73 8.27 0.98
N GLU A 400 25.10 9.48 1.40
CA GLU A 400 24.72 10.04 2.70
C GLU A 400 23.21 10.20 2.83
N ALA A 401 22.54 10.76 1.81
CA ALA A 401 21.08 10.92 1.79
C ALA A 401 20.37 9.56 1.95
N PHE A 402 20.78 8.56 1.17
CA PHE A 402 20.19 7.22 1.24
C PHE A 402 20.49 6.51 2.56
N GLY A 403 21.70 6.64 3.11
CA GLY A 403 22.06 6.08 4.41
C GLY A 403 21.30 6.73 5.58
N PHE A 404 20.96 8.01 5.47
CA PHE A 404 20.02 8.67 6.38
C PHE A 404 18.61 8.10 6.22
N MET A 405 18.10 8.00 4.99
CA MET A 405 16.77 7.45 4.70
C MET A 405 16.60 6.03 5.24
N ALA A 406 17.60 5.15 5.08
CA ALA A 406 17.55 3.78 5.59
C ALA A 406 17.38 3.73 7.12
N ARG A 407 18.05 4.60 7.87
CA ARG A 407 17.88 4.69 9.34
C ARG A 407 16.48 5.18 9.72
N VAL A 408 15.96 6.16 9.00
CA VAL A 408 14.59 6.65 9.19
C VAL A 408 13.58 5.54 8.89
N ALA A 409 13.77 4.76 7.82
CA ALA A 409 12.89 3.64 7.48
C ALA A 409 12.82 2.58 8.59
N LEU A 410 13.97 2.21 9.19
CA LEU A 410 14.00 1.25 10.31
C LEU A 410 13.21 1.76 11.52
N GLN A 411 13.33 3.05 11.83
CA GLN A 411 12.59 3.64 12.94
C GLN A 411 11.10 3.80 12.62
N ALA A 412 10.75 4.20 11.40
CA ALA A 412 9.38 4.31 10.91
C ALA A 412 8.67 2.96 11.00
N GLU A 413 9.32 1.87 10.57
CA GLU A 413 8.80 0.51 10.66
C GLU A 413 8.63 0.07 12.12
N LYS A 414 9.64 0.31 12.97
CA LYS A 414 9.52 0.09 14.42
C LYS A 414 8.39 0.93 15.04
N MET A 415 8.03 2.04 14.42
CA MET A 415 6.96 2.93 14.84
C MET A 415 5.59 2.59 14.31
N ASP A 416 5.49 1.73 13.29
CA ASP A 416 4.28 1.56 12.49
C ASP A 416 3.69 2.94 12.13
N HIS A 417 4.59 3.82 11.69
CA HIS A 417 4.30 5.21 11.36
C HIS A 417 5.27 5.67 10.28
N HIS A 418 4.78 5.74 9.05
CA HIS A 418 5.61 5.95 7.87
C HIS A 418 5.56 7.42 7.42
N PRO A 419 6.71 8.04 7.10
CA PRO A 419 6.71 9.37 6.52
C PRO A 419 6.25 9.36 5.06
N GLU A 420 5.70 10.49 4.63
CA GLU A 420 5.68 10.82 3.20
C GLU A 420 7.02 11.47 2.88
N TRP A 421 7.77 10.93 1.91
CA TRP A 421 9.05 11.53 1.53
C TRP A 421 9.28 11.54 0.03
N PHE A 422 10.14 12.44 -0.39
CA PHE A 422 10.57 12.58 -1.78
C PHE A 422 12.08 12.84 -1.78
N ASN A 423 12.84 12.07 -2.56
CA ASN A 423 14.30 12.17 -2.62
C ASN A 423 14.76 12.44 -4.05
N VAL A 424 15.61 13.45 -4.21
CA VAL A 424 16.31 13.76 -5.46
C VAL A 424 17.78 13.99 -5.14
N TYR A 425 18.62 13.07 -5.59
CA TYR A 425 20.07 13.10 -5.35
C TYR A 425 20.40 13.27 -3.85
N ASN A 426 21.04 14.37 -3.46
CA ASN A 426 21.43 14.66 -2.09
C ASN A 426 20.33 15.35 -1.25
N LYS A 427 19.11 15.53 -1.77
CA LYS A 427 18.01 16.19 -1.07
C LYS A 427 16.90 15.21 -0.69
N VAL A 428 16.41 15.30 0.55
CA VAL A 428 15.31 14.48 1.07
C VAL A 428 14.26 15.38 1.70
N ASN A 429 13.06 15.36 1.16
CA ASN A 429 11.92 16.16 1.59
C ASN A 429 11.00 15.23 2.37
N ILE A 430 10.65 15.58 3.61
CA ILE A 430 9.84 14.72 4.50
C ILE A 430 8.62 15.49 4.99
N THR A 431 7.45 14.88 4.85
CA THR A 431 6.17 15.31 5.42
C THR A 431 5.66 14.26 6.42
N LEU A 432 5.21 14.72 7.58
CA LEU A 432 4.65 13.87 8.64
C LEU A 432 3.23 14.33 8.98
N SER A 433 2.31 13.38 9.01
CA SER A 433 0.93 13.53 9.44
C SER A 433 0.38 12.14 9.81
N SER A 434 -0.49 12.07 10.79
CA SER A 434 -1.15 10.83 11.19
C SER A 434 -2.52 10.72 10.51
N HIS A 435 -2.61 9.87 9.48
CA HIS A 435 -3.84 9.64 8.71
C HIS A 435 -4.99 9.09 9.56
N ASP A 436 -4.70 8.24 10.54
CA ASP A 436 -5.69 7.62 11.44
C ASP A 436 -6.36 8.62 12.41
N VAL A 437 -5.74 9.77 12.66
CA VAL A 437 -6.36 10.88 13.42
C VAL A 437 -6.60 12.11 12.55
N ASN A 438 -6.44 12.01 11.23
CA ASN A 438 -6.61 13.11 10.26
C ASN A 438 -5.86 14.41 10.68
N GLY A 439 -4.60 14.29 11.11
CA GLY A 439 -3.80 15.43 11.56
C GLY A 439 -2.51 15.06 12.31
N LEU A 440 -1.91 16.03 12.98
CA LEU A 440 -0.68 15.81 13.75
C LEU A 440 -0.95 15.07 15.07
N SER A 441 -0.15 14.05 15.36
CA SER A 441 -0.14 13.32 16.63
C SER A 441 1.24 13.30 17.27
N GLN A 442 1.33 12.81 18.51
CA GLN A 442 2.62 12.64 19.19
C GLN A 442 3.59 11.71 18.43
N ARG A 443 3.10 10.83 17.55
CA ARG A 443 3.97 9.99 16.72
C ARG A 443 4.73 10.79 15.67
N ASP A 444 4.08 11.80 15.10
CA ASP A 444 4.72 12.71 14.13
C ASP A 444 5.87 13.46 14.81
N VAL A 445 5.63 13.99 16.02
CA VAL A 445 6.66 14.66 16.83
C VAL A 445 7.83 13.72 17.14
N LYS A 446 7.54 12.50 17.62
CA LYS A 446 8.56 11.51 17.97
C LYS A 446 9.40 11.11 16.76
N LEU A 447 8.77 10.90 15.61
CA LEU A 447 9.47 10.54 14.37
C LEU A 447 10.29 11.73 13.85
N ALA A 448 9.74 12.95 13.84
CA ALA A 448 10.46 14.17 13.48
C ALA A 448 11.72 14.38 14.33
N THR A 449 11.60 14.16 15.64
CA THR A 449 12.71 14.28 16.60
C THR A 449 13.81 13.25 16.31
N PHE A 450 13.42 12.02 15.97
CA PHE A 450 14.38 11.00 15.57
C PHE A 450 15.06 11.33 14.24
N ILE A 451 14.30 11.81 13.26
CA ILE A 451 14.80 12.23 11.94
C ILE A 451 15.87 13.31 12.12
N ASP A 452 15.64 14.33 12.95
CA ASP A 452 16.63 15.37 13.22
C ASP A 452 17.93 14.79 13.81
N LYS A 453 17.83 13.87 14.77
CA LYS A 453 19.00 13.17 15.33
C LYS A 453 19.73 12.32 14.30
N ALA A 454 18.99 11.61 13.46
CA ALA A 454 19.56 10.79 12.39
C ALA A 454 20.29 11.66 11.37
N ALA A 455 19.72 12.80 10.98
CA ALA A 455 20.35 13.76 10.07
C ALA A 455 21.67 14.31 10.66
N ALA A 456 21.66 14.73 11.93
CA ALA A 456 22.85 15.22 12.63
C ALA A 456 23.98 14.17 12.70
N SER A 457 23.64 12.88 12.84
CA SER A 457 24.64 11.79 12.84
C SER A 457 25.22 11.44 11.46
N THR A 458 24.69 12.02 10.39
CA THR A 458 25.13 11.78 9.00
C THR A 458 25.88 12.97 8.42
N GLY A 459 25.65 14.16 8.99
CA GLY A 459 26.35 15.39 8.64
C GLY A 459 27.40 15.75 9.69
N ASN A 460 28.64 15.33 9.44
CA ASN A 460 29.85 16.09 9.75
C ASN A 460 30.87 15.86 8.63
#